data_AF-A0A954MLH7-F1
#
_entry.id   AF-A0A954MLH7-F1
#
_cell.length_a   1.000
_cell.length_b   1.000
_cell.length_c   1.000
_cell.angle_alpha   90.00
_cell.angle_beta   90.00
_cell.angle_gamma   90.00
#
_symmetry.space_group_name_H-M   'P 1'
#
loop_
_entity.id
_entity.type
_entity.pdbx_description
1 polymer ?
#
loop_
_entity_poly.entity_id
_entity_poly.type
_entity_poly.pdbx_seq_one_letter_code
_entity_poly.pdbx_strand_id
1 'polypeptide(L)'
;MTDDNTPQPANETQTPEQIERAKALEKLPPPRFETLIQLLSSQAVLALGMIPGPDGKLTKELPLARHFIDLLSILDEKTKGNLSDDEAKQLEVTLHDLRMIFLQQSKS
;
A
#
# COMPACT_ATOMS: atom_id res chain seq x y z
N MET A 1 -47.83 6.47 -26.19
CA MET A 1 -47.74 6.35 -24.72
C MET A 1 -46.54 5.46 -24.44
N THR A 2 -45.31 5.98 -24.35
CA THR A 2 -44.72 6.67 -23.16
C THR A 2 -44.89 5.77 -21.93
N ASP A 3 -43.84 5.31 -21.25
CA ASP A 3 -42.63 6.05 -20.87
C ASP A 3 -41.34 5.24 -21.02
N ASP A 4 -40.41 5.83 -21.78
CA ASP A 4 -38.97 5.66 -21.66
C ASP A 4 -38.55 6.30 -20.33
N ASN A 5 -38.19 5.48 -19.34
CA ASN A 5 -37.54 5.95 -18.12
C ASN A 5 -36.15 5.32 -18.04
N THR A 6 -35.33 5.66 -19.03
CA THR A 6 -33.89 5.57 -18.92
C THR A 6 -33.41 6.73 -18.03
N PRO A 7 -32.78 6.49 -16.86
CA PRO A 7 -32.10 7.55 -16.15
C PRO A 7 -30.92 8.03 -17.02
N GLN A 8 -31.13 9.16 -17.68
CA GLN A 8 -30.10 9.92 -18.37
C GLN A 8 -29.06 10.37 -17.32
N PRO A 9 -27.74 10.31 -17.60
CA PRO A 9 -26.74 10.74 -16.63
C PRO A 9 -26.92 12.24 -16.38
N ALA A 10 -27.38 12.58 -15.17
CA ALA A 10 -27.41 13.95 -14.71
C ALA A 10 -25.97 14.47 -14.73
N ASN A 11 -25.78 15.58 -15.44
CA ASN A 11 -24.55 16.36 -15.46
C ASN A 11 -24.40 17.01 -14.07
N GLU A 12 -23.88 16.25 -13.10
CA GLU A 12 -23.58 16.76 -11.75
C GLU A 12 -22.36 17.68 -11.84
N THR A 13 -22.59 19.00 -11.80
CA THR A 13 -21.53 19.99 -11.62
C THR A 13 -20.76 19.65 -10.35
N GLN A 14 -19.53 19.13 -10.50
CA GLN A 14 -18.65 18.81 -9.39
C GLN A 14 -18.49 20.05 -8.48
N THR A 15 -18.57 19.87 -7.16
CA THR A 15 -18.40 20.97 -6.22
C THR A 15 -16.98 21.57 -6.34
N PRO A 16 -16.78 22.85 -5.97
CA PRO A 16 -15.44 23.46 -5.99
C PRO A 16 -14.37 22.63 -5.26
N GLU A 17 -14.77 21.93 -4.19
CA GLU A 17 -13.91 21.03 -3.42
C GLU A 17 -13.54 19.76 -4.20
N GLN A 18 -14.44 19.20 -5.01
CA GLN A 18 -14.16 18.06 -5.88
C GLN A 18 -13.22 18.43 -7.04
N ILE A 19 -13.38 19.64 -7.59
CA ILE A 19 -12.49 20.17 -8.66
C ILE A 19 -11.07 20.40 -8.13
N GLU A 20 -10.94 21.01 -6.94
CA GLU A 20 -9.64 21.23 -6.29
C GLU A 20 -8.98 19.90 -5.93
N ARG A 21 -9.73 18.92 -5.42
CA ARG A 21 -9.23 17.56 -5.15
C ARG A 21 -8.75 16.86 -6.43
N ALA A 22 -9.51 16.93 -7.52
CA ALA A 22 -9.11 16.35 -8.81
C ALA A 22 -7.79 16.97 -9.32
N LYS A 23 -7.67 18.30 -9.28
CA LYS A 23 -6.43 19.01 -9.62
C LYS A 23 -5.25 18.66 -8.70
N ALA A 24 -5.50 18.39 -7.42
CA ALA A 24 -4.47 17.94 -6.49
C ALA A 24 -3.98 16.53 -6.82
N LEU A 25 -4.90 15.62 -7.20
CA LEU A 25 -4.58 14.25 -7.61
C LEU A 25 -3.80 14.20 -8.94
N GLU A 26 -4.06 15.13 -9.88
CA GLU A 26 -3.29 15.25 -11.13
C GLU A 26 -1.81 15.62 -10.91
N LYS A 27 -1.48 16.23 -9.77
CA LYS A 27 -0.10 16.63 -9.42
C LYS A 27 0.66 15.55 -8.66
N LEU A 28 0.07 14.38 -8.44
CA LEU A 28 0.77 13.29 -7.79
C LEU A 28 1.95 12.84 -8.67
N PRO A 29 3.10 12.54 -8.06
CA PRO A 29 4.22 11.99 -8.80
C PRO A 29 3.80 10.66 -9.46
N PRO A 30 4.41 10.28 -10.60
CA PRO A 30 4.17 8.99 -11.21
C PRO A 30 4.39 7.86 -10.19
N PRO A 31 3.52 6.84 -10.18
CA PRO A 31 3.71 5.70 -9.29
C PRO A 31 5.02 5.00 -9.64
N ARG A 32 5.77 4.61 -8.62
CA ARG A 32 7.02 3.86 -8.76
C ARG A 32 6.97 2.57 -7.95
N PHE A 33 7.70 1.54 -8.39
CA PHE A 33 7.70 0.25 -7.72
C PHE A 33 8.21 0.35 -6.28
N GLU A 34 9.20 1.20 -6.02
CA GLU A 34 9.76 1.43 -4.69
C GLU A 34 8.70 2.02 -3.74
N THR A 35 7.80 2.86 -4.25
CA THR A 35 6.69 3.39 -3.46
C THR A 35 5.72 2.27 -3.04
N LEU A 36 5.50 1.27 -3.89
CA LEU A 36 4.69 0.09 -3.55
C LEU A 36 5.38 -0.78 -2.49
N ILE A 37 6.68 -1.02 -2.62
CA ILE A 37 7.48 -1.74 -1.60
C ILE A 37 7.35 -1.02 -0.26
N GLN A 38 7.54 0.30 -0.26
CA GLN A 38 7.53 1.10 0.96
C GLN A 38 6.15 1.16 1.61
N LEU A 39 5.07 1.18 0.82
CA LEU A 39 3.71 1.09 1.31
C LEU A 39 3.48 -0.22 2.06
N LEU A 40 3.78 -1.36 1.43
CA LEU A 40 3.60 -2.68 2.05
C LEU A 40 4.52 -2.87 3.28
N SER A 41 5.76 -2.40 3.18
CA SER A 41 6.72 -2.43 4.29
C SER A 41 6.22 -1.62 5.49
N SER A 42 5.68 -0.43 5.27
CA SER A 42 5.12 0.40 6.35
C SER A 42 3.95 -0.30 7.04
N GLN A 43 3.08 -0.97 6.27
CA GLN A 43 1.98 -1.75 6.85
C GLN A 43 2.51 -2.94 7.68
N ALA A 44 3.58 -3.61 7.24
CA ALA A 44 4.22 -4.67 8.02
C ALA A 44 4.82 -4.12 9.32
N VAL A 45 5.56 -3.01 9.27
CA VAL A 45 6.17 -2.34 10.43
C VAL A 45 5.12 -1.90 11.45
N LEU A 46 4.00 -1.33 10.97
CA LEU A 46 2.85 -0.99 11.81
C LEU A 46 2.28 -2.23 12.51
N ALA A 47 2.00 -3.29 11.76
CA ALA A 47 1.47 -4.54 12.32
C ALA A 47 2.48 -5.27 13.24
N LEU A 48 3.77 -5.04 13.08
CA LEU A 48 4.81 -5.52 14.01
C LEU A 48 4.82 -4.76 15.34
N GLY A 49 4.04 -3.69 15.48
CA GLY A 49 4.01 -2.83 16.66
C GLY A 49 5.28 -1.98 16.81
N MET A 50 5.98 -1.70 15.71
CA MET A 50 7.22 -0.91 15.70
C MET A 50 6.97 0.60 15.59
N ILE A 51 5.80 0.98 15.07
CA ILE A 51 5.34 2.36 14.99
C ILE A 51 3.91 2.45 15.55
N PRO A 52 3.52 3.59 16.15
CA PRO A 52 2.19 3.74 16.71
C PRO A 52 1.14 3.82 15.60
N GLY A 53 -0.02 3.21 15.85
CA GLY A 53 -1.20 3.36 15.01
C GLY A 53 -1.83 4.76 15.12
N PRO A 54 -2.92 5.00 14.39
CA PRO A 54 -3.65 6.27 14.44
C PRO A 54 -4.19 6.62 15.83
N ASP A 55 -4.41 5.61 16.67
CA ASP A 55 -4.82 5.75 18.07
C ASP A 55 -3.64 6.04 19.03
N GLY A 56 -2.42 6.16 18.50
CA GLY A 56 -1.19 6.39 19.24
C GLY A 56 -0.63 5.14 19.93
N LYS A 57 -1.23 3.96 19.74
CA LYS A 57 -0.81 2.73 20.44
C LYS A 57 0.13 1.88 19.59
N LEU A 58 1.07 1.23 20.27
CA LEU A 58 1.88 0.17 19.69
C LEU A 58 1.11 -1.14 19.85
N THR A 59 0.47 -1.59 18.77
CA THR A 59 -0.27 -2.85 18.74
C THR A 59 0.49 -3.85 17.88
N LYS A 60 0.82 -5.01 18.47
CA LYS A 60 1.51 -6.11 17.77
C LYS A 60 0.48 -7.11 17.24
N GLU A 61 0.35 -7.17 15.92
CA GLU A 61 -0.54 -8.08 15.19
C GLU A 61 0.28 -8.99 14.27
N LEU A 62 0.96 -9.98 14.85
CA LEU A 62 1.86 -10.87 14.10
C LEU A 62 1.21 -11.55 12.87
N PRO A 63 -0.03 -12.07 12.92
CA PRO A 63 -0.66 -12.64 11.73
C PRO A 63 -0.79 -11.64 10.58
N LEU A 64 -1.11 -10.38 10.90
CA LEU A 64 -1.22 -9.29 9.93
C LEU A 64 0.15 -8.87 9.39
N ALA A 65 1.16 -8.77 10.25
CA ALA A 65 2.54 -8.51 9.84
C ALA A 65 3.05 -9.57 8.86
N ARG A 66 2.82 -10.86 9.16
CA ARG A 66 3.15 -11.96 8.27
C ARG A 66 2.46 -11.82 6.92
N HIS A 67 1.18 -11.47 6.90
CA HIS A 67 0.45 -11.27 5.65
C HIS A 67 1.13 -10.25 4.72
N PHE A 68 1.56 -9.09 5.25
CA PHE A 68 2.25 -8.09 4.43
C PHE A 68 3.65 -8.55 3.97
N ILE A 69 4.38 -9.29 4.80
CA ILE A 69 5.68 -9.89 4.41
C ILE A 69 5.49 -10.94 3.30
N ASP A 70 4.45 -11.75 3.40
CA ASP A 70 4.11 -12.77 2.40
C ASP A 70 3.66 -12.11 1.09
N LEU A 71 2.93 -10.99 1.14
CA LEU A 71 2.59 -10.19 -0.06
C LEU A 71 3.84 -9.65 -0.77
N LEU A 72 4.81 -9.12 -0.02
CA LEU A 72 6.10 -8.70 -0.60
C LEU A 72 6.86 -9.90 -1.20
N SER A 73 6.75 -11.09 -0.59
CA SER A 73 7.37 -12.31 -1.09
C SER A 73 6.73 -12.77 -2.41
N ILE A 74 5.40 -12.72 -2.50
CA ILE A 74 4.68 -12.98 -3.76
C ILE A 74 5.07 -11.95 -4.82
N LEU A 75 5.24 -10.68 -4.43
CA LEU A 75 5.65 -9.63 -5.37
C LEU A 75 7.02 -9.96 -5.97
N ASP A 76 8.00 -10.31 -5.14
CA ASP A 76 9.34 -10.74 -5.58
C ASP A 76 9.29 -11.91 -6.58
N GLU A 77 8.50 -12.94 -6.26
CA GLU A 77 8.32 -14.10 -7.14
C GLU A 77 7.67 -13.72 -8.48
N LYS A 78 6.65 -12.86 -8.46
CA LYS A 78 5.87 -12.49 -9.66
C LYS A 78 6.55 -11.45 -10.53
N THR A 79 7.43 -10.62 -9.98
CA THR A 79 8.14 -9.57 -10.74
C THR A 79 9.55 -9.97 -11.13
N LYS A 80 10.02 -11.18 -10.77
CA LYS A 80 11.34 -11.69 -11.12
C LYS A 80 11.63 -11.57 -12.63
N GLY A 81 12.77 -10.96 -12.95
CA GLY A 81 13.19 -10.69 -14.34
C GLY A 81 12.56 -9.44 -14.98
N ASN A 82 11.63 -8.77 -14.29
CA ASN A 82 11.04 -7.49 -14.72
C ASN A 82 11.50 -6.30 -13.87
N LEU A 83 12.29 -6.55 -12.81
CA LEU A 83 12.83 -5.51 -11.94
C LEU A 83 14.18 -5.01 -12.44
N SER A 84 14.44 -3.72 -12.26
CA SER A 84 15.80 -3.18 -12.29
C SER A 84 16.63 -3.69 -11.10
N ASP A 85 17.95 -3.59 -11.19
CA ASP A 85 18.86 -4.05 -10.12
C ASP A 85 18.58 -3.33 -8.79
N ASP A 86 18.27 -2.04 -8.85
CA ASP A 86 17.96 -1.23 -7.67
C ASP A 86 16.62 -1.65 -7.03
N GLU A 87 15.59 -1.90 -7.84
CA GLU A 87 14.28 -2.37 -7.36
C GLU A 87 14.37 -3.77 -6.74
N ALA A 88 15.08 -4.69 -7.39
CA ALA A 88 15.30 -6.05 -6.89
C ALA A 88 16.05 -6.01 -5.55
N LYS A 89 17.13 -5.23 -5.47
CA LYS A 89 17.90 -5.06 -4.24
C LYS A 89 17.07 -4.44 -3.11
N GLN A 90 16.28 -3.41 -3.42
CA GLN A 90 15.42 -2.76 -2.43
C GLN A 90 14.38 -3.75 -1.87
N LEU A 91 13.77 -4.56 -2.73
CA LEU A 91 12.80 -5.56 -2.32
C LEU A 91 13.44 -6.66 -1.47
N GLU A 92 14.60 -7.17 -1.87
CA GLU A 92 15.36 -8.19 -1.15
C GLU A 92 15.74 -7.72 0.26
N VAL A 93 16.34 -6.53 0.37
CA VAL A 93 16.73 -5.94 1.66
C VAL A 93 15.50 -5.73 2.55
N THR A 94 14.42 -5.19 1.99
CA THR A 94 13.17 -4.96 2.73
C THR A 94 12.60 -6.28 3.27
N LEU A 95 12.54 -7.33 2.45
CA LEU A 95 12.07 -8.65 2.86
C LEU A 95 12.93 -9.25 3.96
N HIS A 96 14.26 -9.17 3.83
CA HIS A 96 15.20 -9.64 4.84
C HIS A 96 14.95 -8.97 6.19
N ASP A 97 14.93 -7.64 6.21
CA ASP A 97 14.82 -6.86 7.45
C ASP A 97 13.48 -7.11 8.14
N LEU A 98 12.38 -7.11 7.39
CA LEU A 98 11.06 -7.40 7.94
C LEU A 98 10.96 -8.81 8.53
N ARG A 99 11.55 -9.82 7.87
CA ARG A 99 11.58 -11.20 8.38
C ARG A 99 12.38 -11.28 9.68
N MET A 100 13.50 -10.57 9.77
CA MET A 100 14.31 -10.51 10.99
C MET A 100 13.55 -9.85 12.15
N ILE A 101 12.92 -8.70 11.90
CA ILE A 101 12.08 -8.03 12.91
C ILE A 101 10.92 -8.94 13.32
N PHE A 102 10.24 -9.58 12.37
CA PHE A 102 9.16 -10.52 12.66
C PHE A 102 9.62 -11.66 13.57
N LEU A 103 10.78 -12.26 13.31
CA LEU A 103 11.33 -13.32 14.16
C LEU A 103 11.62 -12.82 15.57
N GLN A 104 12.21 -11.63 15.72
CA GLN A 104 12.44 -11.01 17.02
C GLN A 104 11.13 -10.77 17.76
N GLN A 105 10.14 -10.17 17.09
CA GLN A 105 8.84 -9.86 17.67
C GLN A 105 7.99 -11.10 17.96
N SER A 106 8.18 -12.20 17.25
CA SER A 106 7.49 -13.48 17.51
C SER A 106 7.98 -14.21 18.75
N LYS A 107 9.19 -13.87 19.23
CA LYS A 107 9.82 -14.48 20.40
C LYS A 107 9.73 -13.62 21.67
N SER A 108 9.19 -12.40 21.57
CA SER A 108 8.99 -11.45 22.68
C SER A 108 7.52 -11.32 23.03
#